data_AF-A0A1Q3DBP6-F1
#
_entry.id   AF-A0A1Q3DBP6-F1
#
_cell.length_a   1.000
_cell.length_b   1.000
_cell.length_c   1.000
_cell.angle_alpha   90.00
_cell.angle_beta   90.00
_cell.angle_gamma   90.00
#
_symmetry.space_group_name_H-M   'P 1'
#
loop_
_entity.id
_entity.type
_entity.pdbx_description
1 polymer ?
#
loop_
_entity_poly.entity_id
_entity_poly.type
_entity_poly.pdbx_seq_one_letter_code
_entity_poly.pdbx_strand_id
1 'polypeptide(L)'
;MINYLGVLLGQGISGVPQIPNNYNPATWMHEVTTPGVEERIGAGFAQIYRNSEQYREVEASIKHLSTPLAGSEPLKFVSTYAQNNLTQFWTCLRKQNLVYWRSPQYNAMRLVFTTISAVIFGAVYWNVGLRRDSTKALLMVMGVLYAACLFLGVNNASSVQPIVSIERTVFYREKTAGIYSPLSYAAAQVSIIIVTKFIKFIAIVERIGDGSLNFLVNRDT
;
A
#
# COMPACT_ATOMS: atom_id res chain seq x y z
N MET A 1 17.97 30.95 -5.28
CA MET A 1 17.02 30.85 -6.41
C MET A 1 15.91 31.89 -6.32
N ILE A 2 15.25 32.07 -5.16
CA ILE A 2 14.18 33.08 -4.96
C ILE A 2 14.67 34.53 -5.11
N ASN A 3 15.87 34.86 -4.58
CA ASN A 3 16.46 36.19 -4.75
C ASN A 3 16.85 36.54 -6.20
N TYR A 4 17.11 35.55 -7.07
CA TYR A 4 17.61 35.82 -8.42
C TYR A 4 16.48 36.03 -9.44
N LEU A 5 15.38 35.31 -9.26
CA LEU A 5 14.19 35.43 -10.10
C LEU A 5 13.29 36.62 -9.69
N GLY A 6 13.27 36.98 -8.40
CA GLY A 6 12.64 38.22 -7.92
C GLY A 6 13.32 39.49 -8.43
N VAL A 7 14.63 39.45 -8.74
CA VAL A 7 15.35 40.57 -9.35
C VAL A 7 15.00 40.71 -10.85
N LEU A 8 14.85 39.61 -11.58
CA LEU A 8 14.46 39.63 -12.99
C LEU A 8 13.01 40.07 -13.23
N LEU A 9 12.07 39.49 -12.49
CA LEU A 9 10.64 39.76 -12.67
C LEU A 9 10.19 40.98 -11.87
N GLY A 10 10.79 41.23 -10.71
CA GLY A 10 10.41 42.32 -9.83
C GLY A 10 11.00 43.66 -10.29
N GLN A 11 12.22 43.70 -10.84
CA GLN A 11 12.87 44.98 -11.16
C GLN A 11 13.12 45.25 -12.65
N GLY A 12 12.90 44.28 -13.56
CA GLY A 12 13.33 44.40 -14.97
C GLY A 12 12.25 44.35 -16.04
N ILE A 13 11.06 43.81 -15.78
CA ILE A 13 10.02 43.64 -16.80
C ILE A 13 8.93 44.69 -16.63
N SER A 14 8.82 45.57 -17.63
CA SER A 14 7.80 46.62 -17.67
C SER A 14 6.40 46.01 -17.59
N GLY A 15 5.58 46.46 -16.63
CA GLY A 15 4.20 45.99 -16.43
C GLY A 15 4.00 44.92 -15.34
N VAL A 16 5.07 44.41 -14.73
CA VAL A 16 4.99 43.53 -13.56
C VAL A 16 4.96 44.37 -12.26
N PRO A 17 4.01 44.14 -11.34
CA PRO A 17 3.95 44.88 -10.08
C PRO A 17 5.12 44.52 -9.16
N GLN A 18 5.74 45.52 -8.52
CA GLN A 18 6.82 45.30 -7.54
C GLN A 18 6.37 44.42 -6.37
N ILE A 19 7.31 43.67 -5.78
CA ILE A 19 7.05 42.86 -4.59
C ILE A 19 6.70 43.79 -3.42
N PRO A 20 5.54 43.61 -2.74
CA PRO A 20 5.21 44.41 -1.56
C PRO A 20 6.17 44.16 -0.39
N ASN A 21 6.37 45.18 0.45
CA ASN A 21 7.19 45.05 1.65
C ASN A 21 6.65 43.93 2.56
N ASN A 22 7.54 43.08 3.05
CA ASN A 22 7.22 41.94 3.91
C ASN A 22 6.27 40.89 3.29
N TYR A 23 6.22 40.80 1.96
CA TYR A 23 5.45 39.78 1.24
C TYR A 23 6.30 38.55 0.89
N ASN A 24 5.70 37.36 0.86
CA ASN A 24 6.40 36.13 0.49
C ASN A 24 6.75 36.18 -1.01
N PRO A 25 8.04 36.18 -1.38
CA PRO A 25 8.45 36.27 -2.78
C PRO A 25 7.99 35.07 -3.63
N ALA A 26 7.85 33.88 -3.04
CA ALA A 26 7.36 32.70 -3.76
C ALA A 26 5.87 32.83 -4.12
N THR A 27 5.08 33.41 -3.21
CA THR A 27 3.65 33.69 -3.43
C THR A 27 3.47 34.77 -4.49
N TRP A 28 4.20 35.89 -4.37
CA TRP A 28 4.16 36.95 -5.38
C TRP A 28 4.56 36.43 -6.76
N MET A 29 5.60 35.60 -6.84
CA MET A 29 6.02 35.00 -8.11
C MET A 29 4.88 34.22 -8.77
N HIS A 30 4.19 33.38 -7.99
CA HIS A 30 3.09 32.57 -8.48
C HIS A 30 1.93 33.42 -9.02
N GLU A 31 1.64 34.55 -8.37
CA GLU A 31 0.59 35.48 -8.79
C GLU A 31 0.94 36.23 -10.09
N VAL A 32 2.20 36.63 -10.25
CA VAL A 32 2.63 37.42 -11.41
C VAL A 32 2.95 36.56 -12.64
N THR A 33 3.32 35.29 -12.48
CA THR A 33 3.61 34.37 -13.60
C THR A 33 2.36 33.61 -14.08
N THR A 34 1.22 34.29 -14.17
CA THR A 34 -0.03 33.70 -14.68
C THR A 34 -0.27 34.09 -16.14
N PRO A 35 -0.96 33.26 -16.94
CA PRO A 35 -1.25 33.57 -18.34
C PRO A 35 -1.99 34.91 -18.53
N GLY A 36 -2.89 35.26 -17.61
CA GLY A 36 -3.62 36.54 -17.67
C GLY A 36 -2.71 37.76 -17.45
N VAL A 37 -1.61 37.61 -16.71
CA VAL A 37 -0.61 38.68 -16.56
C VAL A 37 0.27 38.79 -17.80
N GLU A 38 0.64 37.67 -18.42
CA GLU A 38 1.37 37.66 -19.71
C GLU A 38 0.56 38.36 -20.82
N GLU A 39 -0.75 38.10 -20.89
CA GLU A 39 -1.66 38.73 -21.86
C GLU A 39 -1.75 40.25 -21.62
N ARG A 40 -1.89 40.68 -20.36
CA ARG A 40 -1.94 42.10 -19.98
C ARG A 40 -0.66 42.85 -20.34
N ILE A 41 0.50 42.21 -20.18
CA ILE A 41 1.81 42.80 -20.43
C ILE A 41 2.20 42.67 -21.92
N GLY A 42 1.55 41.76 -22.66
CA GLY A 42 1.86 41.50 -24.06
C GLY A 42 3.20 40.80 -24.28
N ALA A 43 3.74 40.15 -23.24
CA ALA A 43 5.04 39.50 -23.29
C ALA A 43 5.02 38.16 -22.55
N GLY A 44 5.53 37.10 -23.19
CA GLY A 44 5.63 35.78 -22.57
C GLY A 44 6.88 35.66 -21.70
N PHE A 45 6.72 35.34 -20.43
CA PHE A 45 7.82 35.24 -19.47
C PHE A 45 8.85 34.18 -19.89
N ALA A 46 8.41 33.09 -20.51
CA ALA A 46 9.30 32.06 -21.05
C ALA A 46 10.26 32.59 -22.12
N GLN A 47 9.78 33.48 -23.00
CA GLN A 47 10.62 34.07 -24.05
C GLN A 47 11.60 35.10 -23.48
N ILE A 48 11.15 35.90 -22.51
CA ILE A 48 12.02 36.85 -21.80
C ILE A 48 13.14 36.10 -21.09
N TYR A 49 12.83 35.01 -20.38
CA TYR A 49 13.84 34.19 -19.71
C TYR A 49 14.83 33.58 -20.70
N ARG A 50 14.37 32.99 -21.82
CA ARG A 50 15.28 32.43 -22.85
C ARG A 50 16.26 33.43 -23.45
N ASN A 51 15.86 34.70 -23.56
CA ASN A 51 16.70 35.77 -24.10
C ASN A 51 17.63 36.41 -23.05
N SER A 52 17.48 36.03 -21.77
CA SER A 52 18.21 36.63 -20.64
C SER A 52 19.66 36.12 -20.52
N GLU A 53 20.49 36.88 -19.83
CA GLU A 53 21.86 36.46 -19.48
C GLU A 53 21.86 35.24 -18.55
N GLN A 54 20.91 35.18 -17.61
CA GLN A 54 20.76 34.09 -16.64
C GLN A 54 20.51 32.75 -17.33
N TYR A 55 19.71 32.73 -18.39
CA TYR A 55 19.53 31.51 -19.19
C TYR A 55 20.85 31.03 -19.79
N ARG A 56 21.67 31.94 -20.34
CA ARG A 56 22.98 31.61 -20.91
C ARG A 56 23.96 31.10 -19.86
N GLU A 57 24.00 31.69 -18.67
CA GLU A 57 24.83 31.23 -17.55
C GLU A 57 24.43 29.84 -17.05
N VAL A 58 23.13 29.57 -16.92
CA VAL A 58 22.60 28.27 -16.52
C VAL A 58 22.92 27.21 -17.58
N GLU A 59 22.74 27.50 -18.86
CA GLU A 59 23.13 26.60 -19.95
C GLU A 59 24.64 26.30 -19.95
N ALA A 60 25.48 27.32 -19.78
CA ALA A 60 26.93 27.14 -19.69
C ALA A 60 27.31 26.26 -18.50
N SER A 61 26.66 26.45 -17.35
CA SER A 61 26.84 25.63 -16.14
C SER A 61 26.41 24.18 -16.36
N ILE A 62 25.24 23.96 -16.99
CA ILE A 62 24.75 22.62 -17.33
C ILE A 62 25.75 21.92 -18.26
N LYS A 63 26.23 22.61 -19.31
CA LYS A 63 27.19 22.04 -20.25
C LYS A 63 28.51 21.66 -19.56
N HIS A 64 29.02 22.54 -18.70
CA HIS A 64 30.23 22.31 -17.93
C HIS A 64 30.09 21.12 -16.96
N LEU A 65 28.96 21.02 -16.26
CA LEU A 65 28.71 19.91 -15.32
C LEU A 65 28.34 18.59 -16.00
N SER A 66 27.79 18.66 -17.22
CA SER A 66 27.42 17.47 -17.99
C SER A 66 28.61 16.82 -18.68
N THR A 67 29.71 17.53 -18.88
CA THR A 67 30.96 16.96 -19.40
C THR A 67 31.77 16.34 -18.26
N PRO A 68 31.87 15.00 -18.16
CA PRO A 68 32.67 14.35 -17.14
C PRO A 68 34.16 14.67 -17.36
N LEU A 69 34.92 14.74 -16.26
CA LEU A 69 36.37 14.95 -16.32
C LEU A 69 37.03 13.77 -17.04
N ALA A 70 38.08 14.01 -17.83
CA ALA A 70 38.81 12.94 -18.53
C ALA A 70 39.36 11.93 -17.51
N GLY A 71 38.94 10.66 -17.63
CA GLY A 71 39.29 9.59 -16.69
C GLY A 71 38.30 9.36 -15.54
N SER A 72 37.21 10.13 -15.45
CA SER A 72 36.14 9.85 -14.50
C SER A 72 35.21 8.74 -15.00
N GLU A 73 34.83 7.83 -14.10
CA GLU A 73 33.85 6.79 -14.40
C GLU A 73 32.43 7.27 -14.09
N PRO A 74 31.42 6.85 -14.87
CA PRO A 74 30.03 7.18 -14.57
C PRO A 74 29.62 6.55 -13.24
N LEU A 75 28.78 7.26 -12.48
CA LEU A 75 28.19 6.74 -11.25
C LEU A 75 27.35 5.48 -11.56
N LYS A 76 27.86 4.31 -11.16
CA LYS A 76 27.17 3.03 -11.33
C LYS A 76 26.68 2.53 -9.98
N PHE A 77 25.38 2.31 -9.88
CA PHE A 77 24.81 1.56 -8.76
C PHE A 77 24.80 0.08 -9.13
N VAL A 78 25.38 -0.77 -8.27
CA VAL A 78 25.45 -2.22 -8.49
C VAL A 78 24.06 -2.87 -8.46
N SER A 79 23.13 -2.27 -7.71
CA SER A 79 21.79 -2.80 -7.48
C SER A 79 20.79 -1.64 -7.37
N THR A 80 19.58 -1.84 -7.89
CA THR A 80 18.45 -0.92 -7.68
C THR A 80 18.04 -0.82 -6.22
N TYR A 81 18.28 -1.88 -5.43
CA TYR A 81 17.87 -1.97 -4.02
C TYR A 81 19.08 -1.99 -3.08
N ALA A 82 18.91 -1.44 -1.88
CA ALA A 82 19.98 -1.32 -0.90
C ALA A 82 20.36 -2.62 -0.17
N GLN A 83 19.50 -3.65 -0.20
CA GLN A 83 19.63 -4.86 0.62
C GLN A 83 19.36 -6.13 -0.21
N ASN A 84 19.80 -7.28 0.29
CA ASN A 84 19.56 -8.58 -0.33
C ASN A 84 18.06 -8.95 -0.31
N ASN A 85 17.63 -9.78 -1.26
CA ASN A 85 16.23 -10.20 -1.41
C ASN A 85 15.66 -10.87 -0.14
N LEU A 86 16.46 -11.67 0.58
CA LEU A 86 16.03 -12.31 1.83
C LEU A 86 15.77 -11.29 2.95
N THR A 87 16.66 -10.31 3.11
CA THR A 87 16.49 -9.24 4.11
C THR A 87 15.26 -8.40 3.79
N GLN A 88 15.04 -8.10 2.51
CA GLN A 88 13.83 -7.42 2.05
C GLN A 88 12.57 -8.24 2.37
N PHE A 89 12.59 -9.55 2.10
CA PHE A 89 11.48 -10.46 2.40
C PHE A 89 11.14 -10.47 3.89
N TRP A 90 12.11 -10.68 4.77
CA TRP A 90 11.88 -10.69 6.23
C TRP A 90 11.36 -9.35 6.75
N THR A 91 11.86 -8.25 6.20
CA THR A 91 11.39 -6.90 6.55
C THR A 91 9.95 -6.68 6.09
N CYS A 92 9.61 -7.08 4.86
CA CYS A 92 8.24 -7.04 4.34
C CYS A 92 7.30 -7.92 5.16
N LEU A 93 7.74 -9.11 5.55
CA LEU A 93 6.95 -10.03 6.37
C LEU A 93 6.66 -9.43 7.75
N ARG A 94 7.66 -8.81 8.39
CA ARG A 94 7.48 -8.10 9.66
C ARG A 94 6.51 -6.93 9.52
N LYS A 95 6.65 -6.13 8.45
CA LYS A 95 5.75 -5.01 8.14
C LYS A 95 4.30 -5.50 8.01
N GLN A 96 4.08 -6.50 7.16
CA GLN A 96 2.75 -7.04 6.91
C GLN A 96 2.15 -7.66 8.18
N ASN A 97 2.91 -8.45 8.94
CA ASN A 97 2.43 -9.01 10.20
C ASN A 97 1.92 -7.93 11.16
N LEU A 98 2.69 -6.85 11.30
CA LEU A 98 2.33 -5.72 12.14
C LEU A 98 1.05 -5.01 11.64
N VAL A 99 0.89 -4.83 10.32
CA VAL A 99 -0.34 -4.26 9.72
C VAL A 99 -1.56 -5.15 9.99
N TYR A 100 -1.44 -6.46 9.76
CA TYR A 100 -2.51 -7.42 10.00
C TYR A 100 -2.87 -7.54 11.48
N TRP A 101 -1.89 -7.41 12.38
CA TRP A 101 -2.11 -7.43 13.82
C TRP A 101 -2.79 -6.16 14.32
N ARG A 102 -2.35 -4.98 13.85
CA ARG A 102 -2.94 -3.68 14.22
C ARG A 102 -4.30 -3.40 13.58
N SER A 103 -4.81 -4.31 12.75
CA SER A 103 -6.13 -4.23 12.11
C SER A 103 -7.12 -5.17 12.80
N PRO A 104 -7.61 -4.86 14.03
CA PRO A 104 -8.53 -5.72 14.77
C PRO A 104 -9.88 -5.88 14.04
N GLN A 105 -10.31 -4.86 13.29
CA GLN A 105 -11.55 -4.86 12.50
C GLN A 105 -11.62 -6.07 11.55
N TYR A 106 -10.51 -6.42 10.91
CA TYR A 106 -10.43 -7.57 10.00
C TYR A 106 -10.60 -8.91 10.73
N ASN A 107 -9.93 -9.07 11.88
CA ASN A 107 -10.04 -10.31 12.66
C ASN A 107 -11.45 -10.45 13.30
N ALA A 108 -12.03 -9.34 13.76
CA ALA A 108 -13.37 -9.32 14.35
C ALA A 108 -14.45 -9.70 13.33
N MET A 109 -14.43 -9.09 12.14
CA MET A 109 -15.42 -9.37 11.09
C MET A 109 -15.39 -10.84 10.67
N ARG A 110 -14.19 -11.43 10.59
CA ARG A 110 -14.00 -12.85 10.29
C ARG A 110 -14.64 -13.76 11.34
N LEU A 111 -14.45 -13.45 12.63
CA LEU A 111 -15.03 -14.23 13.72
C LEU A 111 -16.55 -14.13 13.70
N VAL A 112 -17.11 -12.92 13.60
CA VAL A 112 -18.57 -12.70 13.58
C VAL A 112 -19.23 -13.46 12.43
N PHE A 113 -18.73 -13.32 11.19
CA PHE A 113 -19.31 -14.05 10.06
C PHE A 113 -19.17 -15.56 10.19
N THR A 114 -18.02 -16.06 10.66
CA THR A 114 -17.82 -17.50 10.84
C THR A 114 -18.76 -18.07 11.89
N THR A 115 -18.94 -17.37 13.02
CA THR A 115 -19.86 -17.77 14.08
C THR A 115 -21.32 -17.77 13.60
N ILE A 116 -21.77 -16.71 12.93
CA ILE A 116 -23.14 -16.65 12.38
C ILE A 116 -23.36 -17.78 11.37
N SER A 117 -22.40 -18.01 10.47
CA SER A 117 -22.48 -19.07 9.47
C SER A 117 -22.55 -20.46 10.13
N ALA A 118 -21.71 -20.70 11.14
CA ALA A 118 -21.72 -21.96 11.89
C ALA A 118 -23.07 -22.20 12.58
N VAL A 119 -23.69 -21.16 13.16
CA VAL A 119 -25.03 -21.26 13.76
C VAL A 119 -26.09 -21.58 12.71
N ILE A 120 -26.06 -20.92 11.55
CA ILE A 120 -27.02 -21.18 10.45
C ILE A 120 -26.88 -22.62 9.94
N PHE A 121 -25.67 -23.06 9.58
CA PHE A 121 -25.44 -24.42 9.11
C PHE A 121 -25.80 -25.46 10.19
N GLY A 122 -25.46 -25.19 11.45
CA GLY A 122 -25.83 -26.04 12.58
C GLY A 122 -27.34 -26.16 12.78
N ALA A 123 -28.08 -25.05 12.65
CA ALA A 123 -29.53 -25.03 12.80
C ALA A 123 -30.26 -25.69 11.62
N VAL A 124 -29.85 -25.39 10.38
CA VAL A 124 -30.50 -25.90 9.16
C VAL A 124 -30.32 -27.42 9.03
N TYR A 125 -29.15 -27.94 9.39
CA TYR A 125 -28.82 -29.37 9.26
C TYR A 125 -28.81 -30.10 10.61
N TRP A 126 -29.58 -29.58 11.57
CA TRP A 126 -29.72 -30.18 12.88
C TRP A 126 -30.20 -31.64 12.77
N ASN A 127 -29.54 -32.55 13.49
CA ASN A 127 -29.80 -34.01 13.47
C ASN A 127 -29.66 -34.74 12.12
N VAL A 128 -29.20 -34.09 11.04
CA VAL A 128 -28.98 -34.76 9.75
C VAL A 128 -27.83 -35.78 9.81
N GLY A 129 -26.78 -35.50 10.61
CA GLY A 129 -25.60 -36.37 10.74
C GLY A 129 -25.82 -37.69 11.49
N LEU A 130 -26.95 -37.83 12.21
CA LEU A 130 -27.29 -39.02 13.01
C LEU A 130 -27.96 -40.12 12.16
N ARG A 131 -28.53 -39.76 11.00
CA ARG A 131 -29.22 -40.69 10.11
C ARG A 131 -28.27 -41.16 9.00
N ARG A 132 -27.52 -42.24 9.24
CA ARG A 132 -26.54 -42.77 8.28
C ARG A 132 -27.00 -44.02 7.52
N ASP A 133 -28.25 -44.42 7.74
CA ASP A 133 -28.75 -45.73 7.29
C ASP A 133 -29.09 -45.80 5.80
N SER A 134 -29.04 -44.68 5.08
CA SER A 134 -29.41 -44.59 3.67
C SER A 134 -28.37 -43.84 2.83
N THR A 135 -28.10 -44.33 1.62
CA THR A 135 -27.24 -43.68 0.62
C THR A 135 -27.67 -42.24 0.33
N LYS A 136 -28.98 -41.95 0.39
CA LYS A 136 -29.51 -40.58 0.22
C LYS A 136 -29.10 -39.64 1.36
N ALA A 137 -29.06 -40.14 2.59
CA ALA A 137 -28.65 -39.35 3.75
C ALA A 137 -27.13 -39.08 3.73
N LEU A 138 -26.33 -40.06 3.28
CA LEU A 138 -24.89 -39.87 3.04
C LEU A 138 -24.61 -38.78 2.00
N LEU A 139 -25.27 -38.81 0.85
CA LEU A 139 -25.12 -37.79 -0.19
C LEU A 139 -25.52 -36.39 0.32
N MET A 140 -26.57 -36.30 1.15
CA MET A 140 -26.98 -35.06 1.78
C MET A 140 -25.88 -34.52 2.70
N VAL A 141 -25.32 -35.33 3.60
CA VAL A 141 -24.23 -34.92 4.50
C VAL A 141 -23.00 -34.46 3.71
N MET A 142 -22.62 -35.18 2.65
CA MET A 142 -21.51 -34.78 1.78
C MET A 142 -21.77 -33.43 1.09
N GLY A 143 -22.99 -33.21 0.60
CA GLY A 143 -23.39 -31.94 0.01
C GLY A 143 -23.34 -30.76 0.99
N VAL A 144 -23.76 -30.99 2.24
CA VAL A 144 -23.70 -29.99 3.31
C VAL A 144 -22.26 -29.63 3.66
N LEU A 145 -21.38 -30.63 3.82
CA LEU A 145 -19.96 -30.40 4.08
C LEU A 145 -19.31 -29.62 2.93
N TYR A 146 -19.62 -29.98 1.68
CA TYR A 146 -19.14 -29.26 0.51
C TYR A 146 -19.61 -27.80 0.50
N ALA A 147 -20.90 -27.55 0.71
CA ALA A 147 -21.46 -26.21 0.75
C ALA A 147 -20.87 -25.36 1.90
N ALA A 148 -20.69 -25.95 3.08
CA ALA A 148 -20.06 -25.27 4.23
C ALA A 148 -18.60 -24.90 3.94
N CYS A 149 -17.81 -25.83 3.39
CA CYS A 149 -16.42 -25.58 3.01
C CYS A 149 -16.30 -24.48 1.95
N LEU A 150 -17.13 -24.52 0.90
CA LEU A 150 -17.14 -23.48 -0.13
C LEU A 150 -17.54 -22.12 0.43
N PHE A 151 -18.63 -22.06 1.19
CA PHE A 151 -19.13 -20.81 1.74
C PHE A 151 -18.11 -20.15 2.68
N LEU A 152 -17.51 -20.93 3.58
CA LEU A 152 -16.45 -20.45 4.45
C LEU A 152 -15.21 -20.03 3.64
N GLY A 153 -14.80 -20.82 2.64
CA GLY A 153 -13.65 -20.50 1.78
C GLY A 153 -13.80 -19.15 1.08
N VAL A 154 -14.95 -18.91 0.44
CA VAL A 154 -15.24 -17.66 -0.29
C VAL A 154 -15.26 -16.46 0.67
N ASN A 155 -15.96 -16.56 1.81
CA ASN A 155 -16.01 -15.46 2.79
C ASN A 155 -14.62 -15.12 3.34
N ASN A 156 -13.80 -16.15 3.61
CA ASN A 156 -12.43 -15.98 4.06
C ASN A 156 -11.53 -15.30 3.01
N ALA A 157 -11.75 -15.55 1.72
CA ALA A 157 -11.03 -14.90 0.63
C ALA A 157 -11.46 -13.44 0.45
N SER A 158 -12.77 -13.17 0.46
CA SER A 158 -13.33 -11.81 0.33
C SER A 158 -12.87 -10.88 1.44
N SER A 159 -12.72 -11.39 2.67
CA SER A 159 -12.24 -10.60 3.81
C SER A 159 -10.84 -9.99 3.61
N VAL A 160 -10.00 -10.58 2.76
CA VAL A 160 -8.60 -10.14 2.53
C VAL A 160 -8.53 -8.97 1.54
N GLN A 161 -9.52 -8.85 0.64
CA GLN A 161 -9.56 -7.84 -0.41
C GLN A 161 -9.39 -6.39 0.09
N PRO A 162 -10.11 -5.90 1.13
CA PRO A 162 -9.97 -4.52 1.58
C PRO A 162 -8.58 -4.20 2.12
N ILE A 163 -7.94 -5.13 2.84
CA ILE A 163 -6.56 -4.94 3.33
C ILE A 163 -5.59 -4.82 2.16
N VAL A 164 -5.70 -5.73 1.18
CA VAL A 164 -4.83 -5.72 0.01
C VAL A 164 -5.03 -4.45 -0.82
N SER A 165 -6.26 -3.93 -0.91
CA SER A 165 -6.56 -2.69 -1.62
C SER A 165 -5.84 -1.47 -1.02
N ILE A 166 -5.83 -1.35 0.31
CA ILE A 166 -5.15 -0.26 1.02
C ILE A 166 -3.63 -0.39 0.88
N GLU A 167 -3.09 -1.58 1.11
CA GLU A 167 -1.64 -1.86 0.99
C GLU A 167 -1.12 -1.65 -0.43
N ARG A 168 -1.93 -1.91 -1.46
CA ARG A 168 -1.55 -1.73 -2.87
C ARG A 168 -1.12 -0.29 -3.17
N THR A 169 -1.81 0.71 -2.64
CA THR A 169 -1.45 2.13 -2.86
C THR A 169 -0.09 2.44 -2.24
N VAL A 170 0.18 1.93 -1.04
CA VAL A 170 1.46 2.08 -0.36
C VAL A 170 2.57 1.36 -1.13
N PHE A 171 2.32 0.14 -1.59
CA PHE A 171 3.25 -0.65 -2.39
C PHE A 171 3.68 0.08 -3.66
N TYR A 172 2.74 0.68 -4.40
CA TYR A 172 3.11 1.41 -5.63
C TYR A 172 4.04 2.59 -5.34
N ARG A 173 3.77 3.35 -4.27
CA ARG A 173 4.63 4.46 -3.84
C ARG A 173 6.02 3.99 -3.44
N GLU A 174 6.10 2.89 -2.69
CA GLU A 174 7.38 2.32 -2.22
C GLU A 174 8.18 1.67 -3.37
N LYS A 175 7.48 1.09 -4.35
CA LYS A 175 8.08 0.56 -5.58
C LYS A 175 8.68 1.67 -6.44
N THR A 176 7.96 2.78 -6.63
CA THR A 176 8.49 3.92 -7.42
C THR A 176 9.69 4.58 -6.75
N ALA A 177 9.77 4.52 -5.42
CA ALA A 177 10.93 4.99 -4.65
C ALA A 177 12.09 3.98 -4.62
N GLY A 178 11.95 2.79 -5.20
CA GLY A 178 13.02 1.79 -5.25
C GLY A 178 13.37 1.16 -3.90
N ILE A 179 12.44 1.10 -2.95
CA ILE A 179 12.74 0.66 -1.57
C ILE A 179 12.99 -0.86 -1.49
N TYR A 180 12.16 -1.66 -2.18
CA TYR A 180 12.27 -3.13 -2.18
C TYR A 180 11.70 -3.74 -3.48
N SER A 181 12.09 -4.99 -3.73
CA SER A 181 11.66 -5.77 -4.89
C SER A 181 10.19 -6.21 -4.78
N PRO A 182 9.40 -6.13 -5.87
CA PRO A 182 8.05 -6.66 -5.94
C PRO A 182 7.94 -8.15 -5.58
N LEU A 183 8.96 -8.94 -5.91
CA LEU A 183 8.97 -10.38 -5.63
C LEU A 183 9.08 -10.66 -4.13
N SER A 184 9.95 -9.92 -3.43
CA SER A 184 10.11 -10.03 -1.97
C SER A 184 8.82 -9.66 -1.23
N TYR A 185 8.12 -8.64 -1.71
CA TYR A 185 6.81 -8.25 -1.18
C TYR A 185 5.72 -9.30 -1.43
N ALA A 186 5.63 -9.81 -2.67
CA ALA A 186 4.65 -10.83 -3.04
C ALA A 186 4.84 -12.13 -2.24
N ALA A 187 6.10 -12.57 -2.08
CA ALA A 187 6.43 -13.73 -1.26
C ALA A 187 6.00 -13.50 0.20
N ALA A 188 6.33 -12.34 0.79
CA ALA A 188 5.94 -12.03 2.17
C ALA A 188 4.41 -12.05 2.33
N GLN A 189 3.68 -11.51 1.34
CA GLN A 189 2.22 -11.45 1.36
C GLN A 189 1.58 -12.83 1.32
N VAL A 190 2.16 -13.77 0.56
CA VAL A 190 1.70 -15.17 0.56
C VAL A 190 1.99 -15.84 1.90
N SER A 191 3.19 -15.63 2.45
CA SER A 191 3.58 -16.21 3.73
C SER A 191 2.67 -15.78 4.88
N ILE A 192 2.30 -14.49 4.98
CA ILE A 192 1.41 -14.02 6.05
C ILE A 192 0.00 -14.61 5.93
N ILE A 193 -0.51 -14.78 4.70
CA ILE A 193 -1.83 -15.38 4.46
C ILE A 193 -1.85 -16.84 4.93
N ILE A 194 -0.81 -17.61 4.64
CA ILE A 194 -0.74 -19.03 5.00
C ILE A 194 -0.47 -19.19 6.49
N VAL A 195 0.66 -18.65 6.97
CA VAL A 195 1.19 -18.93 8.31
C VAL A 195 0.26 -18.40 9.39
N THR A 196 -0.20 -17.15 9.29
CA THR A 196 -0.99 -16.54 10.37
C THR A 196 -2.43 -17.06 10.39
N LYS A 197 -3.01 -17.42 9.23
CA LYS A 197 -4.36 -18.03 9.20
C LYS A 197 -4.33 -19.46 9.71
N PHE A 198 -3.30 -20.23 9.38
CA PHE A 198 -3.15 -21.62 9.82
C PHE A 198 -2.86 -21.71 11.33
N ILE A 199 -1.93 -20.90 11.85
CA ILE A 199 -1.63 -20.86 13.30
C ILE A 199 -2.86 -20.45 14.11
N LYS A 200 -3.60 -19.42 13.67
CA LYS A 200 -4.84 -19.02 14.35
C LYS A 200 -5.92 -20.10 14.29
N PHE A 201 -6.01 -20.86 13.19
CA PHE A 201 -6.93 -21.97 13.07
C PHE A 201 -6.59 -23.10 14.06
N ILE A 202 -5.32 -23.52 14.10
CA ILE A 202 -4.85 -24.53 15.07
C ILE A 202 -5.13 -24.09 16.50
N ALA A 203 -4.77 -22.86 16.86
CA ALA A 203 -4.99 -22.34 18.22
C ALA A 203 -6.49 -22.30 18.63
N ILE A 204 -7.39 -22.06 17.67
CA ILE A 204 -8.84 -22.11 17.92
C ILE A 204 -9.30 -23.57 18.10
N VAL A 205 -8.85 -24.48 17.24
CA VAL A 205 -9.23 -25.90 17.30
C VAL A 205 -8.74 -26.56 18.58
N GLU A 206 -7.49 -26.31 18.98
CA GLU A 206 -6.90 -26.80 20.22
C GLU A 206 -7.70 -26.31 21.44
N ARG A 207 -8.05 -25.02 21.47
CA ARG A 207 -8.84 -24.43 22.57
C ARG A 207 -10.28 -24.93 22.63
N ILE A 208 -10.88 -25.29 21.49
CA ILE A 208 -12.19 -25.96 21.45
C ILE A 208 -12.07 -27.41 21.92
N GLY A 209 -11.00 -28.12 21.53
CA GLY A 209 -10.70 -29.47 21.98
C GLY A 209 -10.56 -29.56 23.50
N ASP A 210 -9.77 -28.67 24.10
CA ASP A 210 -9.59 -28.60 25.55
C ASP A 210 -10.87 -28.20 26.29
N GLY A 211 -11.66 -27.28 25.72
CA GLY A 211 -12.96 -26.89 26.29
C GLY A 211 -13.98 -28.04 26.28
N SER A 212 -13.99 -28.83 25.20
CA SER A 212 -14.86 -30.00 25.06
C SER A 212 -14.43 -31.15 25.99
N LEU A 213 -13.12 -31.37 26.18
CA LEU A 213 -12.60 -32.37 27.11
C LEU A 213 -12.95 -32.02 28.56
N ASN A 214 -12.76 -30.76 28.97
CA ASN A 214 -13.08 -30.29 30.33
C ASN A 214 -14.59 -30.31 30.62
N PHE A 215 -15.44 -30.12 29.61
CA PHE A 215 -16.89 -30.23 29.75
C PHE A 215 -17.36 -31.68 29.91
N LEU A 216 -16.72 -32.63 29.24
CA LEU A 216 -17.04 -34.06 29.38
C LEU A 216 -16.54 -34.63 30.71
N VAL A 217 -15.34 -34.24 31.17
CA VAL A 217 -14.77 -34.68 32.45
C VAL A 217 -15.57 -34.17 33.67
N ASN A 218 -16.12 -32.95 33.61
CA ASN A 218 -16.95 -32.41 34.70
C ASN A 218 -18.42 -32.88 34.67
N ARG A 219 -18.84 -33.65 33.67
CA ARG A 219 -20.22 -34.15 33.58
C ARG A 219 -20.41 -35.52 34.25
N ASP A 220 -19.31 -36.21 34.52
CA ASP A 220 -19.27 -37.55 35.11
C ASP A 220 -18.89 -37.55 36.62
N THR A 221 -18.86 -36.38 37.27
CA THR A 221 -18.74 -36.18 38.73
C THR A 221 -19.93 -35.41 39.27
#